data_AF-A0A7Y2FUA9-F1
#
_entry.id   AF-A0A7Y2FUA9-F1
#
_cell.length_a   1.000
_cell.length_b   1.000
_cell.length_c   1.000
_cell.angle_alpha   90.00
_cell.angle_beta   90.00
_cell.angle_gamma   90.00
#
_symmetry.space_group_name_H-M   'P 1'
#
loop_
_entity.id
_entity.type
_entity.pdbx_description
1 polymer ?
#
loop_
_entity_poly.entity_id
_entity_poly.type
_entity_poly.pdbx_seq_one_letter_code
_entity_poly.pdbx_strand_id
1 'polypeptide(L)'
;QKAREGEGPSLIEAITYRLSDHTTADDASRYRDDAEVSEQWKREPVRRLKTYLQAHANWSNDNEETLRSEIAALVDAAAEAYLQTPPPTAESMFDNLFADLPPALEEQRASSVTKAVRHD
;
A
#
# COMPACT_ATOMS: atom_id res chain seq x y z
N GLN A 1 12.77 -9.77 25.82
CA GLN A 1 12.03 -10.00 24.56
C GLN A 1 10.62 -10.47 24.90
N LYS A 2 9.82 -9.61 25.55
CA LYS A 2 8.61 -9.95 26.34
C LYS A 2 7.65 -10.96 25.71
N ALA A 3 7.15 -10.65 24.51
CA ALA A 3 6.17 -11.51 23.84
C ALA A 3 6.74 -12.91 23.47
N ARG A 4 8.03 -12.99 23.11
CA ARG A 4 8.69 -14.26 22.79
C ARG A 4 8.97 -15.10 24.04
N GLU A 5 9.16 -14.44 25.18
CA GLU A 5 9.41 -15.08 26.47
C GLU A 5 8.11 -15.53 27.17
N GLY A 6 6.94 -15.30 26.55
CA GLY A 6 5.64 -15.70 27.11
C GLY A 6 5.07 -14.75 28.16
N GLU A 7 5.65 -13.55 28.30
CA GLU A 7 5.26 -12.56 29.31
C GLU A 7 4.04 -11.70 28.90
N GLY A 8 3.30 -12.14 27.89
CA GLY A 8 2.08 -11.48 27.40
C GLY A 8 2.33 -10.30 26.44
N PRO A 9 1.24 -9.65 25.99
CA PRO A 9 1.30 -8.61 24.96
C PRO A 9 1.83 -7.27 25.48
N SER A 10 2.11 -6.37 24.53
CA SER A 10 2.42 -4.96 24.76
C SER A 10 1.61 -4.09 23.82
N LEU A 11 1.20 -2.92 24.29
CA LEU A 11 0.73 -1.83 23.44
C LEU A 11 1.90 -0.89 23.13
N ILE A 12 2.06 -0.53 21.86
CA ILE A 12 3.02 0.50 21.43
C ILE A 12 2.22 1.60 20.74
N GLU A 13 2.33 2.82 21.25
CA GLU A 13 1.79 4.01 20.60
C GLU A 13 2.90 4.72 19.83
N ALA A 14 2.88 4.61 18.50
CA ALA A 14 3.84 5.27 17.62
C ALA A 14 3.25 6.59 17.10
N ILE A 15 3.53 7.68 17.82
CA ILE A 15 3.06 9.02 17.44
C ILE A 15 3.68 9.43 16.10
N THR A 16 2.83 9.72 15.13
CA THR A 16 3.23 10.10 13.77
C THR A 16 2.26 11.12 13.17
N TYR A 17 2.56 11.59 11.96
CA TYR A 17 1.74 12.52 11.21
C TYR A 17 1.46 11.99 9.80
N ARG A 18 0.20 12.03 9.36
CA ARG A 18 -0.18 11.69 7.99
C ARG A 18 0.12 12.89 7.10
N LEU A 19 1.24 12.88 6.37
CA LEU A 19 1.67 14.04 5.57
C LEU A 19 0.72 14.32 4.39
N SER A 20 0.16 13.28 3.78
CA SER A 20 -0.78 13.37 2.66
C SER A 20 -2.25 13.45 3.11
N ASP A 21 -3.16 13.55 2.14
CA ASP A 21 -4.60 13.41 2.34
C ASP A 21 -4.96 12.02 2.90
N HIS A 22 -6.21 11.84 3.32
CA HIS A 22 -6.65 10.56 3.87
C HIS A 22 -6.61 9.44 2.82
N THR A 23 -7.10 9.77 1.62
CA THR A 23 -7.17 8.89 0.44
C THR A 23 -7.10 9.77 -0.81
N THR A 24 -7.10 9.17 -2.00
CA THR A 24 -7.16 9.90 -3.28
C THR A 24 -8.49 10.63 -3.54
N ALA A 25 -9.55 10.32 -2.78
CA ALA A 25 -10.86 10.98 -2.89
C ALA A 25 -11.05 12.09 -1.85
N ASP A 26 -10.05 12.32 -0.99
CA ASP A 26 -10.09 13.29 0.09
C ASP A 26 -9.34 14.57 -0.27
N ASP A 27 -9.71 15.66 0.38
CA ASP A 27 -9.02 16.95 0.31
C ASP A 27 -8.80 17.44 1.74
N ALA A 28 -7.59 17.26 2.25
CA ALA A 28 -7.28 17.58 3.64
C ALA A 28 -7.23 19.08 3.91
N SER A 29 -7.06 19.93 2.89
CA SER A 29 -7.00 21.39 3.05
C SER A 29 -8.30 21.96 3.66
N ARG A 30 -9.40 21.22 3.52
CA ARG A 30 -10.71 21.56 4.09
C ARG A 30 -10.77 21.52 5.61
N TYR A 31 -9.86 20.78 6.25
CA TYR A 31 -9.91 20.51 7.69
C TYR A 31 -8.54 20.54 8.38
N ARG A 32 -7.50 20.95 7.66
CA ARG A 32 -6.12 20.98 8.14
C ARG A 32 -5.38 22.18 7.57
N ASP A 33 -4.59 22.82 8.42
CA ASP A 33 -3.77 23.98 8.03
C ASP A 33 -2.48 23.52 7.33
N ASP A 34 -2.19 24.08 6.16
CA ASP A 34 -0.97 23.82 5.40
C ASP A 34 0.30 24.17 6.19
N ALA A 35 0.24 25.17 7.08
CA ALA A 35 1.36 25.51 7.95
C ALA A 35 1.70 24.37 8.91
N GLU A 36 0.69 23.69 9.45
CA GLU A 36 0.88 22.52 10.31
C GLU A 36 1.56 21.39 9.53
N VAL A 37 1.08 21.09 8.33
CA VAL A 37 1.65 20.04 7.46
C VAL A 37 3.09 20.34 7.10
N SER A 38 3.41 21.59 6.77
CA SER A 38 4.76 22.06 6.43
C SER A 38 5.74 21.85 7.60
N GLU A 39 5.33 22.11 8.84
CA GLU A 39 6.17 21.82 10.01
C GLU A 39 6.40 20.32 10.19
N GLN A 40 5.41 19.48 9.89
CA GLN A 40 5.52 18.03 10.02
C GLN A 40 6.44 17.42 8.95
N TRP A 41 6.47 18.00 7.74
CA TRP A 41 7.45 17.63 6.72
C TRP A 41 8.91 17.82 7.16
N LYS A 42 9.18 18.73 8.10
CA LYS A 42 10.53 18.88 8.67
C LYS A 42 10.90 17.75 9.63
N ARG A 43 9.92 17.01 10.13
CA ARG A 43 10.06 15.92 11.12
C ARG A 43 9.94 14.53 10.51
N GLU A 44 9.72 14.45 9.20
CA GLU A 44 9.49 13.20 8.49
C GLU A 44 10.68 12.21 8.64
N PRO A 45 10.40 10.90 8.76
CA PRO A 45 11.39 9.93 9.22
C PRO A 45 12.47 9.58 8.18
N VAL A 46 12.20 9.70 6.87
CA VAL A 46 13.13 9.35 5.79
C VAL A 46 14.31 10.31 5.78
N ARG A 47 14.09 11.63 5.76
CA ARG A 47 15.16 12.63 5.87
C ARG A 47 15.93 12.50 7.16
N ARG A 48 15.25 12.25 8.29
CA ARG A 48 15.92 12.04 9.59
C ARG A 48 16.86 10.84 9.56
N LEU A 49 16.39 9.72 9.00
CA LEU A 49 17.21 8.52 8.85
C LEU A 49 18.37 8.77 7.89
N LYS A 50 18.14 9.43 6.75
CA LYS A 50 19.19 9.81 5.80
C LYS A 50 20.28 10.63 6.47
N THR A 51 19.94 11.69 7.20
CA THR A 51 20.90 12.51 7.94
C THR A 51 21.71 11.68 8.94
N TYR A 52 21.05 10.77 9.66
CA TYR A 52 21.75 9.86 10.57
C TYR A 52 22.75 8.94 9.84
N LEU A 53 22.34 8.33 8.73
CA LEU A 53 23.18 7.41 7.96
C LEU A 53 24.34 8.12 7.26
N GLN A 54 24.14 9.35 6.79
CA GLN A 54 25.22 10.18 6.22
C GLN A 54 26.30 10.49 7.26
N ALA A 55 25.88 10.72 8.51
CA ALA A 55 26.80 11.05 9.59
C ALA A 55 27.49 9.81 10.21
N HIS A 56 26.86 8.63 10.18
CA HIS A 56 27.31 7.47 10.98
C HIS A 56 27.50 6.17 10.22
N ALA A 57 27.08 6.08 8.95
CA ALA A 57 27.01 4.82 8.21
C ALA A 57 27.50 4.93 6.75
N ASN A 58 28.36 5.91 6.45
CA ASN A 58 28.96 6.13 5.12
C ASN A 58 27.93 6.21 3.96
N TRP A 59 26.71 6.66 4.25
CA TRP A 59 25.70 6.87 3.21
C TRP A 59 26.07 8.10 2.38
N SER A 60 26.39 7.92 1.10
CA SER A 60 26.72 9.01 0.19
C SER A 60 25.52 9.48 -0.62
N ASN A 61 25.67 10.61 -1.32
CA ASN A 61 24.67 11.04 -2.30
C ASN A 61 24.56 10.06 -3.48
N ASP A 62 25.68 9.43 -3.87
CA ASP A 62 25.69 8.43 -4.94
C ASP A 62 24.91 7.16 -4.53
N ASN A 63 24.99 6.76 -3.25
CA ASN A 63 24.17 5.67 -2.72
C ASN A 63 22.68 6.00 -2.78
N GLU A 64 22.31 7.23 -2.39
CA GLU A 64 20.93 7.71 -2.46
C GLU A 64 20.41 7.71 -3.90
N GLU A 65 21.16 8.27 -4.84
CA GLU A 65 20.75 8.36 -6.25
C GLU A 65 20.60 6.98 -6.87
N THR A 66 21.57 6.10 -6.60
CA THR A 66 21.52 4.70 -7.03
C THR A 66 20.27 4.00 -6.51
N LEU A 67 20.00 4.10 -5.20
CA LEU A 67 18.81 3.49 -4.58
C LEU A 67 17.52 4.06 -5.17
N ARG A 68 17.44 5.37 -5.39
CA ARG A 68 16.24 5.99 -5.99
C ARG A 68 16.00 5.50 -7.41
N SER A 69 17.05 5.36 -8.21
CA SER A 69 16.97 4.83 -9.57
C SER A 69 16.51 3.37 -9.58
N GLU A 70 17.10 2.53 -8.72
CA GLU A 70 16.71 1.13 -8.56
C GLU A 70 15.25 0.99 -8.13
N ILE A 71 14.81 1.76 -7.13
CA ILE A 71 13.41 1.74 -6.66
C ILE A 71 12.47 2.22 -7.76
N ALA A 72 12.81 3.27 -8.50
CA ALA A 72 11.98 3.75 -9.61
C ALA A 72 11.80 2.66 -10.67
N ALA A 73 12.89 2.01 -11.10
CA ALA A 73 12.83 0.91 -12.05
C ALA A 73 12.01 -0.28 -11.53
N LEU A 74 12.11 -0.61 -10.23
CA LEU A 74 11.31 -1.67 -9.62
C LEU A 74 9.82 -1.34 -9.59
N VAL A 75 9.46 -0.09 -9.24
CA VAL A 75 8.07 0.36 -9.21
C VAL A 75 7.48 0.37 -10.63
N ASP A 76 8.21 0.89 -11.61
CA ASP A 76 7.77 0.93 -13.01
C ASP A 76 7.57 -0.48 -13.57
N ALA A 77 8.52 -1.39 -13.31
CA ALA A 77 8.40 -2.78 -13.73
C ALA A 77 7.21 -3.50 -13.06
N ALA A 78 6.95 -3.22 -11.77
CA ALA A 78 5.81 -3.78 -11.05
C ALA A 78 4.47 -3.23 -11.58
N ALA A 79 4.41 -1.94 -11.90
CA ALA A 79 3.24 -1.32 -12.49
C ALA A 79 2.96 -1.89 -13.89
N GLU A 80 3.98 -2.04 -14.73
CA GLU A 80 3.84 -2.64 -16.06
C GLU A 80 3.38 -4.10 -15.96
N ALA A 81 3.98 -4.89 -15.06
CA ALA A 81 3.57 -6.28 -14.84
C ALA A 81 2.10 -6.38 -14.41
N TYR A 82 1.62 -5.46 -13.57
CA TYR A 82 0.21 -5.40 -13.19
C TYR A 82 -0.69 -5.03 -14.38
N LEU A 83 -0.31 -4.06 -15.21
CA LEU A 83 -1.09 -3.66 -16.38
C LEU A 83 -1.22 -4.78 -17.43
N GLN A 84 -0.23 -5.69 -17.49
CA GLN A 84 -0.28 -6.88 -18.34
C GLN A 84 -1.05 -8.05 -17.71
N THR A 85 -1.49 -7.91 -16.46
CA THR A 85 -2.33 -8.94 -15.82
C THR A 85 -3.73 -8.87 -16.43
N PRO A 86 -4.23 -9.97 -17.04
CA PRO A 86 -5.59 -9.98 -17.58
C PRO A 86 -6.60 -9.63 -16.49
N PRO A 87 -7.65 -8.86 -16.80
CA PRO A 87 -8.70 -8.60 -15.83
C PRO A 87 -9.32 -9.94 -15.39
N PRO A 88 -9.71 -10.07 -14.12
CA PRO A 88 -10.36 -11.27 -13.66
C PRO A 88 -11.70 -11.43 -14.37
N THR A 89 -12.12 -12.67 -14.61
CA THR A 89 -13.40 -12.96 -15.24
C THR A 89 -14.56 -12.60 -14.31
N ALA A 90 -15.77 -12.42 -14.85
CA ALA A 90 -16.92 -12.01 -14.05
C ALA A 90 -17.25 -12.99 -12.91
N GLU A 91 -17.05 -14.29 -13.13
CA GLU A 91 -17.28 -15.34 -12.13
C GLU A 91 -16.24 -15.37 -10.99
N SER A 92 -15.11 -14.67 -11.14
CA SER A 92 -14.08 -14.58 -10.10
C SER A 92 -14.61 -14.02 -8.77
N MET A 93 -15.70 -13.23 -8.81
CA MET A 93 -16.36 -12.70 -7.61
C MET A 93 -16.91 -13.80 -6.67
N PHE A 94 -17.01 -15.05 -7.13
CA PHE A 94 -17.49 -16.17 -6.33
C PHE A 94 -16.37 -17.04 -5.73
N ASP A 95 -15.14 -16.97 -6.26
CA ASP A 95 -14.10 -17.99 -6.04
C ASP A 95 -13.58 -18.05 -4.59
N ASN A 96 -13.76 -16.98 -3.81
CA ASN A 96 -13.22 -16.86 -2.45
C ASN A 96 -14.30 -16.55 -1.40
N LEU A 97 -15.59 -16.79 -1.72
CA LEU A 97 -16.70 -16.56 -0.77
C LEU A 97 -16.80 -17.69 0.27
N PHE A 98 -16.56 -18.92 -0.15
CA PHE A 98 -16.61 -20.14 0.67
C PHE A 98 -15.51 -21.10 0.22
N ALA A 99 -15.12 -22.05 1.09
CA ALA A 99 -14.21 -23.13 0.69
C ALA A 99 -14.82 -23.98 -0.44
N ASP A 100 -16.11 -24.31 -0.31
CA ASP A 100 -16.95 -24.91 -1.35
C ASP A 100 -18.12 -23.97 -1.61
N LEU A 101 -18.35 -23.59 -2.87
CA LEU A 101 -19.44 -22.69 -3.23
C LEU A 101 -20.79 -23.38 -2.93
N PRO A 102 -21.67 -22.79 -2.10
CA PRO A 102 -22.96 -23.38 -1.80
C PRO A 102 -23.81 -23.54 -3.08
N PRO A 103 -24.61 -24.61 -3.22
CA PRO A 103 -25.43 -24.85 -4.40
C PRO A 103 -26.34 -23.67 -4.79
N ALA A 104 -26.81 -22.90 -3.81
CA ALA A 104 -27.65 -21.72 -4.04
C ALA A 104 -26.94 -20.58 -4.81
N LEU A 105 -25.60 -20.57 -4.87
CA LEU A 105 -24.81 -19.56 -5.57
C LEU A 105 -24.26 -20.04 -6.92
N GLU A 106 -24.34 -21.35 -7.21
CA GLU A 106 -23.86 -21.91 -8.49
C GLU A 106 -24.61 -21.32 -9.69
N GLU A 107 -25.93 -21.14 -9.58
CA GLU A 107 -26.75 -20.53 -10.64
C GLU A 107 -26.36 -19.07 -10.89
N GLN A 108 -26.04 -18.32 -9.83
CA GLN A 108 -25.60 -16.93 -9.95
C GLN A 108 -24.25 -16.84 -10.65
N ARG A 109 -23.32 -17.77 -10.33
CA ARG A 109 -22.02 -17.90 -10.99
C ARG A 109 -22.16 -18.25 -12.47
N ALA A 110 -23.04 -19.19 -12.82
CA ALA A 110 -23.30 -19.51 -14.23
C ALA A 110 -23.94 -18.34 -15.00
N SER A 111 -24.85 -17.60 -14.35
CA SER A 111 -25.51 -16.43 -14.93
C SER A 111 -24.54 -15.29 -15.23
N SER A 112 -23.54 -15.05 -14.35
CA SER A 112 -22.55 -13.98 -14.56
C SER A 112 -21.69 -14.22 -15.80
N VAL A 113 -21.29 -15.46 -16.05
CA VAL A 113 -20.55 -15.86 -17.26
C VAL A 113 -21.38 -15.57 -18.52
N THR A 114 -22.65 -16.00 -18.52
CA THR A 114 -23.53 -15.84 -19.68
C THR A 114 -23.80 -14.38 -20.03
N LYS A 115 -23.92 -13.51 -19.02
CA LYS A 115 -24.16 -12.07 -19.22
C LYS A 115 -22.91 -11.35 -19.69
N ALA A 116 -21.72 -11.71 -19.18
CA ALA A 116 -20.46 -11.14 -19.65
C ALA A 116 -20.27 -11.37 -21.16
N VAL A 117 -20.46 -12.61 -21.62
CA VAL A 117 -20.34 -12.99 -23.05
C VAL A 117 -21.34 -12.27 -23.97
N ARG A 118 -22.48 -11.80 -23.45
CA ARG A 118 -23.50 -11.08 -24.24
C ARG A 118 -23.22 -9.57 -24.36
N HIS A 119 -22.38 -9.03 -23.50
CA HIS A 119 -22.09 -7.60 -23.40
C HIS A 119 -20.69 -7.22 -23.90
N ASP A 120 -19.83 -8.20 -24.15
CA ASP A 120 -18.58 -8.07 -24.93
C ASP A 120 -18.85 -8.16 -26.44
#